data_AF-A0A820KT59-F1
#
_entry.id   AF-A0A820KT59-F1
#
_cell.length_a   1.000
_cell.length_b   1.000
_cell.length_c   1.000
_cell.angle_alpha   90.00
_cell.angle_beta   90.00
_cell.angle_gamma   90.00
#
_symmetry.space_group_name_H-M   'P 1'
#
loop_
_entity.id
_entity.type
_entity.pdbx_description
1 polymer ?
#
loop_
_entity_poly.entity_id
_entity_poly.type
_entity_poly.pdbx_seq_one_letter_code
_entity_poly.pdbx_strand_id
1 'polypeptide(L)' 'MDVKQRNDAIQEFRTGSTRILVRTDMLGGDTEIPQVGLVINYDLPTNRDSYIHR' A
#
# COMPACT_ATOMS: atom_id res chain seq x y z
N MET A 1 1.88 9.35 10.04
CA MET A 1 0.86 9.71 9.04
C MET A 1 -0.47 9.72 9.76
N ASP A 2 -1.22 10.82 9.68
CA ASP A 2 -2.58 10.83 10.22
C ASP A 2 -3.50 9.93 9.38
N VAL A 3 -4.55 9.37 9.99
CA VAL A 3 -5.48 8.44 9.30
C VAL A 3 -6.13 9.12 8.09
N LYS A 4 -6.44 10.41 8.21
CA LYS A 4 -6.99 11.21 7.11
C LYS A 4 -6.04 11.25 5.92
N GLN A 5 -4.77 11.61 6.15
CA GLN A 5 -3.76 11.69 5.10
C GLN A 5 -3.58 10.34 4.38
N ARG A 6 -3.66 9.22 5.14
CA ARG A 6 -3.59 7.88 4.57
C ARG A 6 -4.74 7.62 3.60
N ASN A 7 -5.96 7.92 4.04
CA ASN A 7 -7.15 7.68 3.24
C ASN A 7 -7.16 8.58 1.98
N ASP A 8 -6.72 9.83 2.10
CA ASP A 8 -6.60 10.76 0.97
C ASP A 8 -5.60 10.22 -0.08
N ALA A 9 -4.42 9.75 0.34
CA ALA A 9 -3.43 9.18 -0.57
C ALA A 9 -3.93 7.92 -1.30
N ILE A 10 -4.71 7.07 -0.61
CA ILE A 10 -5.32 5.89 -1.22
C ILE A 10 -6.42 6.28 -2.19
N GLN A 11 -7.20 7.31 -1.86
CA GLN A 11 -8.25 7.80 -2.74
C GLN A 11 -7.66 8.39 -4.02
N GLU A 12 -6.60 9.19 -3.92
CA GLU A 12 -5.87 9.71 -5.10
C GLU A 12 -5.30 8.60 -6.00
N PHE A 13 -4.78 7.53 -5.38
CA PHE A 13 -4.32 6.36 -6.12
C PHE A 13 -5.47 5.63 -6.80
N ARG A 14 -6.61 5.48 -6.11
CA ARG A 14 -7.82 4.83 -6.62
C ARG A 14 -8.47 5.60 -7.77
N THR A 15 -8.45 6.93 -7.74
CA THR A 15 -8.95 7.78 -8.85
C THR A 15 -7.96 7.88 -10.01
N GLY A 16 -6.75 7.34 -9.88
CA GLY A 16 -5.70 7.44 -10.89
C GLY A 16 -5.01 8.81 -10.97
N SER A 17 -5.32 9.71 -10.03
CA SER A 17 -4.61 10.99 -9.88
C SER A 17 -3.15 10.76 -9.51
N THR A 18 -2.88 9.69 -8.76
CA THR A 18 -1.55 9.21 -8.40
C THR A 18 -1.30 7.84 -9.04
N ARG A 19 -0.19 7.70 -9.76
CA ARG A 19 0.16 6.46 -10.48
C ARG A 19 0.98 5.47 -9.66
N ILE A 20 1.65 5.93 -8.62
CA ILE A 20 2.58 5.14 -7.81
C ILE A 20 2.23 5.37 -6.34
N LEU A 21 1.97 4.29 -5.62
CA LEU A 21 1.76 4.29 -4.17
C LEU A 21 2.98 3.65 -3.49
N VAL A 22 3.61 4.37 -2.57
CA VAL A 22 4.72 3.87 -1.75
C VAL A 22 4.26 3.75 -0.31
N ARG A 23 4.41 2.55 0.28
CA ARG A 23 3.97 2.24 1.65
C ARG A 23 4.98 1.33 2.35
N THR A 24 5.04 1.41 3.67
CA THR A 24 5.74 0.44 4.53
C THR A 24 4.76 -0.46 5.26
N ASP A 25 5.16 -1.71 5.52
CA ASP A 25 4.35 -2.77 6.17
C ASP A 25 3.86 -2.45 7.58
N MET A 26 4.32 -1.36 8.17
CA MET A 26 4.12 -1.06 9.58
C MET A 26 2.69 -0.59 9.93
N LEU A 27 1.82 -0.40 8.94
CA LEU A 27 0.45 0.09 9.16
C LEU A 27 -0.53 -1.06 8.99
N GLY A 28 -0.90 -1.66 10.10
CA GLY A 28 -1.76 -2.85 10.18
C GLY A 28 -3.10 -2.73 9.46
N GLY A 29 -3.49 -3.88 8.90
CA GLY A 29 -4.84 -4.41 9.03
C GLY A 29 -5.77 -4.17 7.86
N ASP A 30 -6.35 -2.98 7.77
CA ASP A 30 -7.71 -2.87 7.20
C ASP A 30 -7.83 -1.89 6.03
N THR A 31 -6.71 -1.65 5.34
CA THR A 31 -6.67 -0.66 4.27
C THR A 31 -6.70 -1.35 2.91
N GLU A 32 -7.89 -1.39 2.32
CA GLU A 32 -8.14 -1.99 1.01
C GLU A 32 -7.44 -1.19 -0.11
N ILE A 33 -6.33 -1.74 -0.62
CA ILE A 33 -5.63 -1.21 -1.78
C ILE A 33 -6.39 -1.67 -3.05
N PRO A 34 -6.69 -0.77 -4.00
CA PRO A 34 -7.32 -1.17 -5.26
C PRO A 34 -6.41 -2.13 -6.04
N GLN A 35 -6.99 -2.93 -6.94
CA GLN A 35 -6.24 -3.87 -7.78
C GLN A 35 -5.13 -3.14 -8.56
N VAL A 36 -3.90 -3.63 -8.46
CA VAL A 36 -2.72 -3.08 -9.15
C VAL A 36 -2.17 -4.07 -10.17
N GLY A 37 -1.53 -3.55 -11.22
CA GLY A 37 -0.86 -4.37 -12.24
C GLY A 37 0.58 -4.75 -11.90
N LEU A 38 1.21 -4.05 -10.95
CA LEU A 38 2.60 -4.27 -10.55
C LEU A 38 2.79 -3.95 -9.07
N VAL A 39 3.42 -4.87 -8.34
CA VAL A 39 3.90 -4.67 -6.97
C VAL A 39 5.42 -4.80 -6.98
N ILE A 40 6.11 -3.81 -6.41
CA ILE A 40 7.57 -3.84 -6.26
C ILE A 40 7.90 -3.88 -4.77
N ASN A 41 8.47 -4.99 -4.32
CA ASN A 41 9.04 -5.12 -2.99
C ASN A 41 10.45 -4.51 -2.98
N TYR A 42 10.60 -3.32 -2.40
CA TYR A 42 11.91 -2.65 -2.31
C TYR A 42 12.89 -3.43 -1.42
N ASP A 43 12.41 -3.85 -0.27
CA ASP A 43 13.06 -4.78 0.66
C ASP A 43 12.31 -6.11 0.68
N LEU A 44 13.06 -7.22 0.75
CA LEU A 44 12.46 -8.53 0.94
C LEU A 44 12.01 -8.68 2.40
N PRO A 45 10.73 -8.98 2.67
CA PRO A 45 10.26 -9.17 4.03
C PRO A 45 10.93 -10.39 4.68
N THR A 46 11.18 -10.31 5.98
CA THR A 46 11.79 -11.39 6.76
C THR A 46 10.83 -12.55 7.02
N ASN A 47 9.51 -12.30 6.95
CA ASN A 47 8.46 -13.31 7.06
C ASN A 47 7.82 -13.57 5.68
N ARG A 48 7.64 -14.86 5.35
CA ARG A 48 6.90 -15.34 4.18
C ARG A 48 5.46 -14.81 4.15
N ASP A 49 4.77 -14.77 5.28
CA ASP A 49 3.37 -14.31 5.29
C ASP A 49 3.28 -12.86 4.85
N SER A 50 4.19 -12.00 5.33
CA SER A 50 4.25 -10.61 4.90
C SER A 50 4.46 -10.48 3.40
N TYR A 51 5.25 -11.35 2.78
CA TYR A 51 5.42 -11.34 1.32
C TYR A 51 4.12 -11.62 0.55
N ILE A 52 3.30 -12.55 1.05
CA ILE A 52 2.04 -12.96 0.37
C ILE A 52 0.96 -11.89 0.53
N HIS A 53 0.99 -11.10 1.61
CA HIS A 53 0.01 -10.05 1.89
C HIS A 53 0.38 -8.68 1.30
N ARG A 54 1.60 -8.50 0.77
CA ARG A 54 2.06 -7.26 0.13
C ARG A 54 1.59 -7.14 -1.32
#